data_AF-A0A378JN12-F1
#
_entry.id   AF-A0A378JN12-F1
#
_cell.length_a   1.000
_cell.length_b   1.000
_cell.length_c   1.000
_cell.angle_alpha   90.00
_cell.angle_beta   90.00
_cell.angle_gamma   90.00
#
_symmetry.space_group_name_H-M   'P 1'
#
loop_
_entity.id
_entity.type
_entity.pdbx_description
1 polymer ?
#
loop_
_entity_poly.entity_id
_entity_poly.type
_entity_poly.pdbx_seq_one_letter_code
_entity_poly.pdbx_strand_id
1 'polypeptide(L)' 'MKVFQNLVFIFSTIATKFSLACPICLTETGQQVRDGIFNSNFVLYLFYSLLPFICFFLIIYAAYHGKISFIRD' A
#
# COMPACT_ATOMS: atom_id res chain seq x y z
N MET A 1 19.99 7.11 6.85
CA MET A 1 19.95 5.67 7.20
C MET A 1 18.89 5.27 8.24
N LYS A 2 18.08 6.20 8.80
CA LYS A 2 17.03 5.85 9.80
C LYS A 2 15.78 5.18 9.22
N VAL A 3 15.55 5.35 7.91
CA VAL A 3 14.36 4.83 7.19
C VAL A 3 14.37 3.29 7.09
N PHE A 4 15.53 2.67 6.94
CA PHE A 4 15.67 1.22 6.77
C PHE A 4 15.32 0.45 8.06
N GLN A 5 15.68 0.99 9.23
CA GLN A 5 15.39 0.35 10.51
C GLN A 5 13.90 0.43 10.88
N ASN A 6 13.23 1.53 10.49
CA ASN A 6 11.79 1.67 10.67
C ASN A 6 11.00 0.69 9.77
N LEU A 7 11.48 0.41 8.55
CA LEU A 7 10.86 -0.58 7.66
C LEU A 7 10.90 -2.00 8.24
N VAL A 8 12.03 -2.40 8.83
CA VAL A 8 12.18 -3.72 9.47
C VAL A 8 11.27 -3.85 10.70
N PHE A 9 11.11 -2.77 11.47
CA PHE A 9 10.24 -2.76 12.64
C PHE A 9 8.75 -2.83 12.26
N ILE A 10 8.35 -2.16 11.17
CA ILE A 10 6.99 -2.26 10.60
C ILE A 10 6.71 -3.70 10.11
N PHE A 11 7.69 -4.36 9.48
CA PHE A 11 7.54 -5.76 9.06
C PHE A 11 7.35 -6.71 10.26
N SER A 12 8.04 -6.45 11.37
CA SER A 12 7.97 -7.26 12.58
C SER A 12 6.64 -7.10 13.33
N THR A 13 6.04 -5.91 13.35
CA THR A 13 4.75 -5.68 14.02
C THR A 13 3.55 -6.21 13.24
N ILE A 14 3.66 -6.40 11.92
CA ILE A 14 2.65 -7.13 11.13
C ILE A 14 2.66 -8.63 11.49
N ALA A 15 3.81 -9.19 11.87
CA ALA A 15 3.94 -10.62 12.17
C ALA A 15 3.26 -11.05 13.49
N THR A 16 3.06 -10.15 14.46
CA THR A 16 2.63 -10.55 15.81
C THR A 16 1.11 -10.61 16.02
N LYS A 17 0.29 -10.13 15.06
CA LYS A 17 -1.18 -10.23 15.12
C LYS A 17 -1.80 -11.27 14.18
N PHE A 18 -0.99 -12.12 13.55
CA PHE A 18 -1.38 -13.00 12.44
C PHE A 18 -1.44 -14.50 12.80
N SER A 19 -1.82 -14.88 14.02
CA SER A 19 -1.84 -16.30 14.43
C SER A 19 -2.94 -17.15 13.79
N LEU A 20 -3.76 -16.62 12.87
CA LEU A 20 -4.86 -17.36 12.23
C LEU A 20 -4.96 -17.22 10.69
N ALA A 21 -4.22 -16.30 10.06
CA ALA A 21 -4.37 -16.05 8.63
C ALA A 21 -3.04 -15.65 7.96
N CYS A 22 -1.93 -16.26 8.34
CA CYS A 22 -0.62 -15.94 7.78
C CYS A 22 -0.54 -16.32 6.27
N PRO A 23 -0.43 -15.35 5.34
CA PRO A 23 -0.43 -15.63 3.89
C PRO A 23 0.86 -16.27 3.38
N ILE A 24 1.88 -16.39 4.24
CA ILE A 24 3.20 -16.97 3.94
C ILE A 24 3.35 -18.36 4.57
N CYS A 25 2.39 -18.77 5.40
CA CYS A 25 2.46 -20.03 6.10
C CYS A 25 2.00 -21.19 5.19
N LEU A 26 2.67 -22.33 5.30
CA LEU A 26 2.39 -23.56 4.52
C LEU A 26 1.10 -24.29 4.93
N THR A 27 0.24 -23.66 5.74
CA THR A 27 -1.03 -24.23 6.18
C THR A 27 -2.10 -24.07 5.10
N GLU A 28 -3.11 -24.95 5.10
CA GLU A 28 -4.23 -24.88 4.16
C GLU A 28 -4.93 -23.51 4.18
N THR A 29 -5.16 -22.97 5.39
CA THR A 29 -5.71 -21.62 5.58
C THR A 29 -4.78 -20.53 5.03
N GLY A 30 -3.46 -20.71 5.12
CA GLY A 30 -2.48 -19.77 4.56
C GLY A 30 -2.53 -19.71 3.04
N GLN A 31 -2.68 -20.86 2.37
CA GLN A 31 -2.86 -20.93 0.92
C GLN A 31 -4.16 -20.25 0.48
N GLN A 32 -5.28 -20.52 1.16
CA GLN A 32 -6.56 -19.87 0.84
C GLN A 32 -6.50 -18.35 0.97
N VAL A 33 -5.88 -17.83 2.04
CA VAL A 33 -5.71 -16.38 2.24
C VAL A 33 -4.78 -15.79 1.18
N ARG A 34 -3.69 -16.49 0.85
CA ARG A 34 -2.76 -16.06 -0.19
C ARG A 34 -3.44 -15.97 -1.56
N ASP A 35 -4.23 -16.95 -1.93
CA ASP A 35 -4.96 -16.98 -3.21
C ASP A 35 -6.06 -15.90 -3.25
N GLY A 36 -6.66 -15.59 -2.09
CA GLY A 36 -7.61 -14.48 -1.96
C GLY A 36 -6.96 -13.11 -2.12
N ILE A 37 -5.79 -12.89 -1.53
CA ILE A 37 -5.06 -11.60 -1.61
C ILE A 37 -4.41 -11.43 -2.99
N PHE A 38 -3.65 -12.43 -3.44
CA PHE A 38 -2.87 -12.39 -4.68
C PHE A 38 -3.63 -13.04 -5.83
N ASN A 39 -4.88 -12.60 -6.05
CA ASN A 39 -5.66 -13.03 -7.20
C ASN A 39 -5.18 -12.31 -8.48
N SER A 40 -5.58 -12.81 -9.65
CA SER A 40 -5.41 -12.19 -10.98
C SER A 40 -5.74 -10.69 -11.02
N ASN A 41 -6.72 -10.23 -10.22
CA ASN A 41 -7.14 -8.83 -10.14
C ASN A 41 -6.35 -7.98 -9.13
N PHE A 42 -5.41 -8.57 -8.39
CA PHE A 42 -4.66 -7.88 -7.32
C PHE A 42 -4.02 -6.59 -7.82
N VAL A 43 -3.33 -6.64 -8.97
CA VAL A 43 -2.63 -5.47 -9.55
C VAL A 43 -3.61 -4.36 -9.91
N LEU A 44 -4.78 -4.71 -10.43
CA LEU A 44 -5.82 -3.77 -10.83
C LEU A 44 -6.44 -3.09 -9.60
N TYR A 45 -6.76 -3.86 -8.55
CA TYR A 45 -7.25 -3.29 -7.29
C TYR A 45 -6.18 -2.47 -6.55
N LEU A 46 -4.93 -2.91 -6.59
CA LEU A 46 -3.79 -2.16 -6.07
C LEU A 46 -3.66 -0.81 -6.78
N PHE A 47 -3.78 -0.79 -8.11
CA PHE A 47 -3.74 0.43 -8.90
C PHE A 47 -4.89 1.37 -8.55
N TYR A 48 -6.12 0.87 -8.46
CA TYR A 48 -7.27 1.69 -8.04
C TYR A 48 -7.12 2.23 -6.62
N SER A 49 -6.58 1.45 -5.70
CA SER A 49 -6.30 1.88 -4.34
C SER A 49 -5.24 2.99 -4.28
N LEU A 50 -4.24 2.95 -5.18
CA LEU A 50 -3.18 3.95 -5.28
C LEU A 50 -3.59 5.22 -6.04
N LEU A 51 -4.59 5.12 -6.93
CA LEU A 51 -5.06 6.22 -7.77
C LEU A 51 -5.32 7.55 -7.03
N PRO A 52 -6.04 7.60 -5.88
CA PRO A 52 -6.28 8.87 -5.18
C PRO A 52 -4.98 9.53 -4.69
N PHE A 53 -3.98 8.74 -4.28
CA PHE A 53 -2.68 9.26 -3.87
C PHE A 53 -1.91 9.82 -5.06
N ILE A 54 -1.91 9.11 -6.19
CA ILE A 54 -1.26 9.58 -7.44
C ILE A 54 -1.87 10.91 -7.88
N CYS A 55 -3.21 11.02 -7.90
CA CYS A 55 -3.90 12.26 -8.22
C CYS A 55 -3.53 13.40 -7.28
N PHE A 56 -3.51 13.15 -5.97
CA PHE A 56 -3.13 14.15 -4.98
C PHE A 56 -1.69 14.63 -5.16
N PHE A 57 -0.75 13.72 -5.40
CA PHE A 57 0.65 14.06 -5.69
C PHE A 57 0.78 14.88 -6.97
N LEU A 58 0.03 14.56 -8.03
CA LEU A 58 0.03 15.34 -9.27
C LEU A 58 -0.51 16.76 -9.06
N ILE A 59 -1.56 16.93 -8.26
CA ILE A 59 -2.11 18.24 -7.92
C ILE A 59 -1.08 19.07 -7.15
N ILE A 60 -0.46 18.50 -6.11
CA ILE A 60 0.59 19.18 -5.34
C ILE A 60 1.77 19.56 -6.24
N TYR A 61 2.21 18.63 -7.09
CA TYR A 61 3.31 18.88 -8.02
C TYR A 61 3.01 20.05 -8.95
N ALA A 62 1.81 20.07 -9.54
CA ALA A 62 1.38 21.11 -10.45
C ALA A 62 1.14 22.46 -9.73
N ALA A 63 0.69 22.45 -8.47
CA ALA A 63 0.61 23.63 -7.62
C ALA A 63 2.01 24.19 -7.30
N TYR A 64 2.98 23.33 -6.99
CA TYR A 64 4.35 23.73 -6.67
C TYR A 64 5.08 24.35 -7.87
N HIS A 65 4.86 23.82 -9.07
CA HIS A 65 5.39 24.37 -10.32
C HIS A 65 4.57 25.56 -10.86
N GLY A 66 3.63 26.10 -10.08
CA GLY A 66 2.86 27.30 -10.43
C GLY A 66 1.86 27.11 -11.57
N LYS A 67 1.55 25.87 -11.96
CA LYS A 67 0.58 25.58 -13.04
C LYS A 67 -0.87 25.55 -12.56
N ILE A 68 -1.11 25.53 -11.25
CA ILE A 68 -2.43 25.53 -10.64
C ILE A 68 -2.60 26.80 -9.81
N SER A 69 -3.21 27.83 -10.41
CA SER A 69 -3.62 29.08 -9.75
C SER A 69 -5.07 28.98 -9.27
N PHE A 70 -5.41 27.94 -8.50
CA PHE A 70 -6.82 27.53 -8.32
C PHE A 70 -7.46 27.92 -6.98
N ILE A 71 -6.76 28.55 -6.02
CA ILE A 71 -7.39 29.01 -4.77
C ILE A 71 -6.74 30.33 -4.34
N ARG A 72 -7.25 31.44 -4.89
CA ARG A 72 -7.12 32.78 -4.30
C ARG A 72 -8.47 33.47 -4.50
N ASP A 73 -9.43 33.09 -3.68
CA ASP A 73 -10.54 33.94 -3.25
C ASP A 73 -10.32 34.28 -1.78
#